data_AF-A0A9Q3PXJ2-F1
#
_entry.id   AF-A0A9Q3PXJ2-F1
#
_cell.length_a   1.000
_cell.length_b   1.000
_cell.length_c   1.000
_cell.angle_alpha   90.00
_cell.angle_beta   90.00
_cell.angle_gamma   90.00
#
_symmetry.space_group_name_H-M   'P 1'
#
loop_
_entity.id
_entity.type
_entity.pdbx_description
1 polymer ?
#
loop_
_entity_poly.entity_id
_entity_poly.type
_entity_poly.pdbx_seq_one_letter_code
_entity_poly.pdbx_strand_id
1 'polypeptide(L)'
;MNNCTSQHFILGNNYLNIDGIDINDHKDRYFTIGENKVQKFAFPPENREITFIIKVKNVNKEKFVSDQLIEAQINPELTPEMKEELIQILFQYREAFASDNEPLRPIKGHGVDIILNVERPYPPILRREAYPAGPRARVALESHINELMKLGVLRKVGHNEDIEVTTPVIITFHNYKSRMVGDFRELNTYTIPEKYSIPRVQEALTQLPKAKFITSMDALKGFHKNFLKPHARKVLRIIAHCGIYEYLRMPFGIKNSPSDYQRIMNTIFPHELSKG
;
A
#
# COMPACT_ATOMS: atom_id res chain seq x y z
N MET A 1 -12.79 7.24 -46.23
CA MET A 1 -13.75 7.61 -45.17
C MET A 1 -13.15 7.08 -43.89
N ASN A 2 -12.96 7.94 -42.90
CA ASN A 2 -11.88 7.75 -41.93
C ASN A 2 -12.46 7.41 -40.56
N ASN A 3 -12.42 6.13 -40.19
CA ASN A 3 -12.74 5.70 -38.84
C ASN A 3 -11.52 5.96 -37.95
N CYS A 4 -11.56 7.01 -37.14
CA CYS A 4 -10.56 7.28 -36.11
C CYS A 4 -11.21 7.29 -34.72
N THR A 5 -10.88 6.28 -33.91
CA THR A 5 -11.30 6.16 -32.51
C THR A 5 -10.16 5.55 -31.70
N SER A 6 -9.46 6.37 -30.92
CA SER A 6 -8.42 5.89 -30.00
C SER A 6 -9.06 5.24 -28.76
N GLN A 7 -8.76 3.96 -28.54
CA GLN A 7 -9.13 3.20 -27.33
C GLN A 7 -8.22 3.63 -26.17
N HIS A 8 -8.80 3.87 -24.99
CA HIS A 8 -8.10 4.44 -23.83
C HIS A 8 -7.74 3.36 -22.80
N PHE A 9 -6.71 3.63 -21.98
CA PHE A 9 -6.02 2.58 -21.22
C PHE A 9 -6.16 2.74 -19.72
N ILE A 10 -6.61 1.68 -19.02
CA ILE A 10 -6.77 1.64 -17.57
C ILE A 10 -6.16 0.35 -17.03
N LEU A 11 -5.20 0.46 -16.10
CA LEU A 11 -4.68 -0.64 -15.31
C LEU A 11 -5.31 -0.61 -13.89
N GLY A 12 -5.74 -1.77 -13.36
CA GLY A 12 -6.03 -1.93 -11.93
C GLY A 12 -7.34 -1.32 -11.38
N ASN A 13 -8.46 -1.42 -12.11
CA ASN A 13 -9.77 -0.84 -11.74
C ASN A 13 -10.36 -1.34 -10.38
N ASN A 14 -9.84 -2.44 -9.82
CA ASN A 14 -10.43 -3.13 -8.66
C ASN A 14 -10.51 -2.30 -7.37
N TYR A 15 -9.57 -1.37 -7.13
CA TYR A 15 -9.55 -0.55 -5.91
C TYR A 15 -10.44 0.70 -6.01
N LEU A 16 -10.52 1.32 -7.19
CA LEU A 16 -11.36 2.52 -7.42
C LEU A 16 -12.85 2.22 -7.17
N ASN A 17 -13.28 1.00 -7.49
CA ASN A 17 -14.63 0.51 -7.26
C ASN A 17 -14.99 0.40 -5.75
N ILE A 18 -14.00 0.34 -4.85
CA ILE A 18 -14.21 0.36 -3.39
C ILE A 18 -14.62 1.76 -2.91
N ASP A 19 -14.06 2.81 -3.53
CA ASP A 19 -14.41 4.22 -3.29
C ASP A 19 -15.59 4.69 -4.18
N GLY A 20 -16.32 3.76 -4.80
CA GLY A 20 -17.48 4.05 -5.64
C GLY A 20 -17.16 4.74 -6.98
N ILE A 21 -15.92 4.61 -7.48
CA ILE A 21 -15.48 5.15 -8.77
C ILE A 21 -15.43 3.99 -9.76
N ASP A 22 -16.29 4.04 -10.79
CA ASP A 22 -16.42 2.97 -11.77
C ASP A 22 -15.96 3.43 -13.15
N ILE A 23 -14.81 2.91 -13.59
CA ILE A 23 -14.15 3.23 -14.85
C ILE A 23 -14.13 2.00 -15.77
N ASN A 24 -15.32 1.55 -16.16
CA ASN A 24 -15.49 0.52 -17.21
C ASN A 24 -15.52 1.16 -18.60
N ASP A 25 -15.05 0.43 -19.61
CA ASP A 25 -15.11 0.87 -21.00
C ASP A 25 -16.55 0.83 -21.55
N HIS A 26 -17.26 1.96 -21.38
CA HIS A 26 -18.56 2.19 -21.99
C HIS A 26 -18.40 2.70 -23.42
N LYS A 27 -19.22 2.20 -24.35
CA LYS A 27 -19.25 2.62 -25.77
C LYS A 27 -19.29 4.13 -26.00
N ASP A 28 -19.89 4.89 -25.07
CA ASP A 28 -20.03 6.34 -25.13
C ASP A 28 -18.85 7.10 -24.48
N ARG A 29 -17.77 6.39 -24.11
CA ARG A 29 -16.49 6.88 -23.55
C ARG A 29 -16.63 7.81 -22.34
N TYR A 30 -17.31 7.33 -21.30
CA TYR A 30 -17.43 8.04 -20.01
C TYR A 30 -17.07 7.19 -18.79
N PHE A 31 -16.66 7.84 -17.70
CA PHE A 31 -16.53 7.25 -16.36
C PHE A 31 -17.56 7.84 -15.39
N THR A 32 -17.79 7.17 -14.25
CA THR A 32 -18.76 7.60 -13.22
C THR A 32 -18.15 7.66 -11.82
N ILE A 33 -18.67 8.56 -10.98
CA ILE A 33 -18.23 8.78 -9.59
C ILE A 33 -19.45 8.70 -8.66
N GLY A 34 -19.32 7.93 -7.57
CA GLY A 34 -20.30 7.83 -6.48
C GLY A 34 -21.29 6.67 -6.65
N GLU A 35 -21.80 6.17 -5.52
CA GLU A 35 -22.62 4.95 -5.41
C GLU A 35 -23.80 4.88 -6.41
N ASN A 36 -24.44 6.02 -6.68
CA ASN A 36 -25.61 6.12 -7.57
C ASN A 36 -25.25 6.24 -9.07
N LYS A 37 -23.97 6.32 -9.44
CA LYS A 37 -23.43 6.37 -10.83
C LYS A 37 -24.07 7.40 -11.79
N VAL A 38 -24.70 8.45 -11.26
CA VAL A 38 -25.51 9.41 -12.04
C VAL A 38 -24.66 10.35 -12.91
N GLN A 39 -23.50 10.78 -12.40
CA GLN A 39 -22.67 11.80 -13.05
C GLN A 39 -21.62 11.16 -13.97
N LYS A 40 -21.59 11.61 -15.23
CA LYS A 40 -20.74 11.08 -16.31
C LYS A 40 -19.74 12.12 -16.79
N PHE A 41 -18.50 11.70 -17.07
CA PHE A 41 -17.41 12.54 -17.56
C PHE A 41 -16.72 11.86 -18.75
N ALA A 42 -16.42 12.59 -19.84
CA ALA A 42 -16.01 12.02 -21.13
C ALA A 42 -14.62 12.48 -21.63
N PHE A 43 -14.00 11.69 -22.51
CA PHE A 43 -12.64 11.89 -23.03
C PHE A 43 -12.60 12.53 -24.44
N PRO A 44 -11.63 13.42 -24.74
CA PRO A 44 -11.45 14.03 -26.06
C PRO A 44 -10.88 13.03 -27.11
N PRO A 45 -11.11 13.24 -28.43
CA PRO A 45 -10.60 12.36 -29.50
C PRO A 45 -9.39 12.94 -30.26
N GLU A 46 -8.41 12.11 -30.66
CA GLU A 46 -7.45 12.44 -31.74
C GLU A 46 -6.79 11.18 -32.39
N ASN A 47 -5.91 11.37 -33.39
CA ASN A 47 -5.76 10.46 -34.55
C ASN A 47 -4.32 9.93 -34.85
N ARG A 48 -4.23 8.90 -35.72
CA ARG A 48 -3.08 8.40 -36.55
C ARG A 48 -2.28 7.16 -36.06
N GLU A 49 -1.25 6.79 -36.84
CA GLU A 49 -0.89 5.44 -37.37
C GLU A 49 0.55 5.48 -37.96
N ILE A 50 1.35 4.41 -38.20
CA ILE A 50 1.31 2.94 -37.95
C ILE A 50 2.66 2.54 -37.24
N THR A 51 3.40 1.42 -37.31
CA THR A 51 3.48 0.13 -38.08
C THR A 51 4.25 -0.95 -37.27
N PHE A 52 4.25 -2.23 -37.71
CA PHE A 52 5.04 -3.36 -37.17
C PHE A 52 6.58 -3.27 -37.37
N ILE A 53 7.40 -3.97 -36.54
CA ILE A 53 8.24 -5.14 -36.97
C ILE A 53 9.12 -5.80 -35.86
N ILE A 54 9.07 -7.15 -35.82
CA ILE A 54 10.01 -8.17 -35.27
C ILE A 54 10.36 -8.22 -33.77
N LYS A 55 10.26 -9.45 -33.21
CA LYS A 55 10.62 -9.87 -31.85
C LYS A 55 12.07 -10.36 -31.74
N VAL A 56 12.69 -10.19 -30.57
CA VAL A 56 13.86 -10.97 -30.13
C VAL A 56 13.59 -11.55 -28.74
N LYS A 57 13.55 -12.89 -28.62
CA LYS A 57 13.32 -13.57 -27.33
C LYS A 57 14.51 -13.38 -26.39
N ASN A 58 14.24 -12.98 -25.15
CA ASN A 58 15.23 -12.89 -24.07
C ASN A 58 14.69 -13.67 -22.85
N VAL A 59 15.39 -14.75 -22.47
CA VAL A 59 14.90 -15.75 -21.50
C VAL A 59 14.62 -15.14 -20.11
N ASN A 60 15.40 -14.13 -19.70
CA ASN A 60 15.16 -13.43 -18.42
C ASN A 60 13.87 -12.58 -18.43
N LYS A 61 13.43 -12.10 -19.60
CA LYS A 61 12.17 -11.34 -19.77
C LYS A 61 10.96 -12.26 -19.58
N GLU A 62 11.03 -13.49 -20.11
CA GLU A 62 9.97 -14.49 -19.94
C GLU A 62 9.82 -14.90 -18.46
N LYS A 63 10.93 -15.11 -17.74
CA LYS A 63 10.90 -15.40 -16.30
C LYS A 63 10.35 -14.24 -15.45
N PHE A 64 10.74 -13.00 -15.74
CA PHE A 64 10.18 -11.84 -15.04
C PHE A 64 8.66 -11.73 -15.22
N VAL A 65 8.16 -12.01 -16.43
CA VAL A 65 6.71 -12.08 -16.70
C VAL A 65 6.05 -13.24 -15.92
N SER A 66 6.65 -14.43 -15.88
CA SER A 66 6.08 -15.59 -15.19
C SER A 66 6.11 -15.51 -13.67
N ASP A 67 7.00 -14.72 -13.09
CA ASP A 67 7.26 -14.71 -11.64
C ASP A 67 6.73 -13.46 -10.94
N GLN A 68 6.77 -12.28 -11.59
CA GLN A 68 6.39 -11.00 -10.99
C GLN A 68 5.21 -10.29 -11.66
N LEU A 69 4.77 -10.71 -12.87
CA LEU A 69 3.63 -10.12 -13.58
C LEU A 69 2.40 -11.06 -13.68
N ILE A 70 2.35 -12.16 -12.90
CA ILE A 70 1.20 -13.09 -12.86
C ILE A 70 -0.11 -12.35 -12.52
N GLU A 71 -0.06 -11.46 -11.52
CA GLU A 71 -1.22 -10.71 -11.05
C GLU A 71 -1.44 -9.39 -11.84
N ALA A 72 -0.55 -9.06 -12.79
CA ALA A 72 -0.59 -7.80 -13.52
C ALA A 72 -1.67 -7.82 -14.62
N GLN A 73 -2.78 -7.11 -14.37
CA GLN A 73 -3.90 -6.97 -15.30
C GLN A 73 -3.55 -6.04 -16.48
N ILE A 74 -2.80 -6.56 -17.45
CA ILE A 74 -2.52 -5.87 -18.74
C ILE A 74 -3.75 -5.99 -19.64
N ASN A 75 -4.32 -4.86 -20.07
CA ASN A 75 -5.46 -4.81 -20.99
C ASN A 75 -5.18 -5.63 -22.28
N PRO A 76 -6.09 -6.53 -22.71
CA PRO A 76 -5.93 -7.33 -23.93
C PRO A 76 -5.87 -6.51 -25.23
N GLU A 77 -6.35 -5.26 -25.25
CA GLU A 77 -6.39 -4.41 -26.45
C GLU A 77 -5.05 -3.74 -26.82
N LEU A 78 -3.97 -3.97 -26.06
CA LEU A 78 -2.62 -3.54 -26.50
C LEU A 78 -2.25 -4.17 -27.84
N THR A 79 -1.69 -3.38 -28.74
CA THR A 79 -0.96 -3.93 -29.89
C THR A 79 0.22 -4.79 -29.41
N PRO A 80 0.64 -5.82 -30.18
CA PRO A 80 1.81 -6.62 -29.85
C PRO A 80 3.05 -5.78 -29.56
N GLU A 81 3.23 -4.68 -30.29
CA GLU A 81 4.35 -3.73 -30.19
C GLU A 81 4.31 -2.97 -28.86
N MET A 82 3.17 -2.36 -28.51
CA MET A 82 3.00 -1.63 -27.25
C MET A 82 3.12 -2.56 -26.03
N LYS A 83 2.71 -3.83 -26.18
CA LYS A 83 2.91 -4.86 -25.15
C LYS A 83 4.37 -5.31 -25.04
N GLU A 84 5.08 -5.44 -26.15
CA GLU A 84 6.52 -5.72 -26.18
C GLU A 84 7.31 -4.61 -25.47
N GLU A 85 7.01 -3.33 -25.78
CA GLU A 85 7.58 -2.12 -25.18
C GLU A 85 7.25 -2.00 -23.68
N LEU A 86 5.99 -2.13 -23.29
CA LEU A 86 5.58 -2.12 -21.87
C LEU A 86 6.38 -3.14 -21.06
N ILE A 87 6.55 -4.38 -21.56
CA ILE A 87 7.33 -5.41 -20.85
C ILE A 87 8.83 -5.10 -20.90
N GLN A 88 9.37 -4.38 -21.90
CA GLN A 88 10.76 -3.87 -21.85
C GLN A 88 10.93 -2.86 -20.71
N ILE A 89 10.01 -1.89 -20.58
CA ILE A 89 10.04 -0.88 -19.50
C ILE A 89 9.91 -1.54 -18.13
N LEU A 90 8.94 -2.45 -17.95
CA LEU A 90 8.75 -3.18 -16.70
C LEU A 90 10.01 -4.01 -16.34
N PHE A 91 10.65 -4.66 -17.33
CA PHE A 91 11.88 -5.43 -17.12
C PHE A 91 13.12 -4.56 -16.84
N GLN A 92 13.20 -3.37 -17.43
CA GLN A 92 14.23 -2.37 -17.11
C GLN A 92 14.12 -1.96 -15.63
N TYR A 93 12.91 -1.67 -15.17
CA TYR A 93 12.60 -1.26 -13.79
C TYR A 93 12.22 -2.43 -12.86
N ARG A 94 12.58 -3.68 -13.20
CA ARG A 94 12.21 -4.90 -12.42
C ARG A 94 12.54 -4.82 -10.92
N GLU A 95 13.58 -4.07 -10.53
CA GLU A 95 13.97 -3.90 -9.13
C GLU A 95 13.04 -3.00 -8.29
N ALA A 96 12.07 -2.32 -8.93
CA ALA A 96 10.97 -1.64 -8.25
C ALA A 96 9.84 -2.61 -7.84
N PHE A 97 9.75 -3.76 -8.51
CA PHE A 97 8.78 -4.82 -8.22
C PHE A 97 9.37 -5.77 -7.18
N ALA A 98 8.56 -6.16 -6.20
CA ALA A 98 8.95 -7.05 -5.12
C ALA A 98 7.93 -8.18 -5.00
N SER A 99 8.43 -9.42 -4.92
CA SER A 99 7.61 -10.58 -4.56
C SER A 99 7.36 -10.64 -3.05
N ASP A 100 6.33 -11.37 -2.64
CA ASP A 100 5.84 -11.42 -1.25
C ASP A 100 6.91 -11.91 -0.23
N ASN A 101 7.91 -12.65 -0.73
CA ASN A 101 9.01 -13.27 0.01
C ASN A 101 10.28 -12.40 0.12
N GLU A 102 10.35 -11.26 -0.54
CA GLU A 102 11.57 -10.42 -0.55
C GLU A 102 11.71 -9.54 0.71
N PRO A 103 12.94 -9.34 1.21
CA PRO A 103 13.18 -8.52 2.39
C PRO A 103 12.83 -7.05 2.12
N LEU A 104 11.86 -6.52 2.86
CA LEU A 104 11.36 -5.14 2.71
C LEU A 104 12.49 -4.11 2.86
N ARG A 105 12.97 -3.56 1.74
CA ARG A 105 14.07 -2.59 1.71
C ARG A 105 13.69 -1.31 2.48
N PRO A 106 14.56 -0.77 3.35
CA PRO A 106 14.30 0.47 4.08
C PRO A 106 14.16 1.68 3.14
N ILE A 107 13.21 2.57 3.43
CA ILE A 107 13.27 3.95 2.94
C ILE A 107 14.33 4.68 3.79
N LYS A 108 15.44 5.08 3.16
CA LYS A 108 16.54 5.77 3.84
C LYS A 108 16.13 7.19 4.27
N GLY A 109 16.68 7.68 5.39
CA GLY A 109 16.44 9.04 5.90
C GLY A 109 15.12 9.24 6.68
N HIS A 110 14.07 8.48 6.36
CA HIS A 110 12.74 8.68 6.93
C HIS A 110 12.46 7.84 8.18
N GLY A 111 13.05 8.27 9.31
CA GLY A 111 12.79 7.72 10.65
C GLY A 111 11.56 8.36 11.30
N VAL A 112 10.45 7.63 11.36
CA VAL A 112 9.17 8.09 11.95
C VAL A 112 9.21 8.02 13.47
N ASP A 113 8.56 8.99 14.13
CA ASP A 113 8.37 9.03 15.59
C ASP A 113 6.88 9.12 15.92
N ILE A 114 6.51 8.81 17.16
CA ILE A 114 5.14 8.98 17.66
C ILE A 114 5.20 9.85 18.90
N ILE A 115 4.58 11.02 18.82
CA ILE A 115 4.49 12.01 19.89
C ILE A 115 3.13 11.85 20.56
N LEU A 116 3.13 11.66 21.88
CA LEU A 116 1.93 11.61 22.70
C LEU A 116 1.66 12.98 23.31
N ASN A 117 0.39 13.28 23.61
CA ASN A 117 -0.05 14.47 24.34
C ASN A 117 0.07 14.31 25.88
N VAL A 118 0.75 13.25 26.34
CA VAL A 118 1.00 12.92 27.75
C VAL A 118 2.46 12.56 27.95
N GLU A 119 3.02 13.03 29.05
CA GLU A 119 4.39 12.77 29.47
C GLU A 119 4.49 11.51 30.35
N ARG A 120 5.69 11.20 30.82
CA ARG A 120 5.97 10.05 31.68
C ARG A 120 5.78 10.43 33.16
N PRO A 121 5.22 9.55 34.02
CA PRO A 121 4.73 8.19 33.72
C PRO A 121 3.42 8.20 32.93
N TYR A 122 3.32 7.34 31.91
CA TYR A 122 2.13 7.28 31.06
C TYR A 122 0.89 6.75 31.80
N PRO A 123 -0.33 7.19 31.42
CA PRO A 123 -1.58 6.69 32.01
C PRO A 123 -1.70 5.16 31.97
N PRO A 124 -2.17 4.49 33.04
CA PRO A 124 -2.29 3.03 33.10
C PRO A 124 -3.11 2.38 31.97
N ILE A 125 -4.06 3.12 31.38
CA ILE A 125 -4.85 2.66 30.22
C ILE A 125 -4.00 2.41 28.95
N LEU A 126 -2.76 2.92 28.89
CA LEU A 126 -1.80 2.59 27.84
C LEU A 126 -0.98 1.30 28.12
N ARG A 127 -1.04 0.75 29.34
CA ARG A 127 -0.37 -0.50 29.73
C ARG A 127 -1.40 -1.63 29.86
N ARG A 128 -1.97 -2.03 28.73
CA ARG A 128 -3.08 -3.00 28.63
C ARG A 128 -2.55 -4.43 28.64
N GLU A 129 -3.37 -5.38 29.09
CA GLU A 129 -3.05 -6.82 29.09
C GLU A 129 -3.35 -7.49 27.74
N ALA A 130 -2.80 -8.68 27.49
CA ALA A 130 -3.17 -9.49 26.32
C ALA A 130 -4.62 -9.96 26.39
N TYR A 131 -5.34 -9.89 25.27
CA TYR A 131 -6.68 -10.45 25.19
C TYR A 131 -6.67 -11.99 25.24
N PRO A 132 -7.65 -12.63 25.93
CA PRO A 132 -7.88 -14.07 25.82
C PRO A 132 -8.13 -14.50 24.38
N ALA A 133 -7.33 -15.46 23.89
CA ALA A 133 -7.43 -15.99 22.54
C ALA A 133 -7.76 -17.49 22.55
N GLY A 134 -8.77 -17.91 21.77
CA GLY A 134 -9.09 -19.32 21.57
C GLY A 134 -7.98 -20.07 20.82
N PRO A 135 -7.93 -21.43 20.86
CA PRO A 135 -6.80 -22.20 20.32
C PRO A 135 -6.43 -21.88 18.86
N ARG A 136 -7.44 -21.80 17.97
CA ARG A 136 -7.24 -21.43 16.56
C ARG A 136 -6.65 -20.02 16.38
N ALA A 137 -7.03 -19.08 17.25
CA ALA A 137 -6.49 -17.72 17.21
C ALA A 137 -5.05 -17.66 17.75
N ARG A 138 -4.71 -18.42 18.80
CA ARG A 138 -3.33 -18.51 19.33
C ARG A 138 -2.34 -19.01 18.28
N VAL A 139 -2.65 -20.11 17.61
CA VAL A 139 -1.81 -20.69 16.54
C VAL A 139 -1.61 -19.70 15.38
N ALA A 140 -2.68 -19.03 14.94
CA ALA A 140 -2.58 -18.01 13.89
C ALA A 140 -1.71 -16.82 14.34
N LEU A 141 -1.86 -16.36 15.59
CA LEU A 141 -1.13 -15.23 16.16
C LEU A 141 0.37 -15.52 16.29
N GLU A 142 0.73 -16.72 16.75
CA GLU A 142 2.13 -17.18 16.77
C GLU A 142 2.72 -17.25 15.36
N SER A 143 1.94 -17.71 14.36
CA SER A 143 2.36 -17.71 12.96
C SER A 143 2.64 -16.29 12.43
N HIS A 144 1.72 -15.34 12.64
CA HIS A 144 1.88 -13.94 12.23
C HIS A 144 3.07 -13.26 12.91
N ILE A 145 3.26 -13.46 14.23
CA ILE A 145 4.42 -12.91 14.94
C ILE A 145 5.73 -13.49 14.42
N ASN A 146 5.80 -14.80 14.16
CA ASN A 146 7.00 -15.44 13.62
C ASN A 146 7.33 -14.98 12.19
N GLU A 147 6.33 -14.73 11.34
CA GLU A 147 6.53 -14.11 10.02
C GLU A 147 7.06 -12.68 10.15
N LEU A 148 6.42 -11.84 10.97
CA LEU A 148 6.82 -10.45 11.17
C LEU A 148 8.19 -10.30 11.85
N MET A 149 8.62 -11.25 12.67
CA MET A 149 10.01 -11.31 13.17
C MET A 149 11.00 -11.66 12.04
N LYS A 150 10.69 -12.66 11.19
CA LYS A 150 11.54 -13.03 10.03
C LYS A 150 11.70 -11.87 9.03
N LEU A 151 10.64 -11.09 8.82
CA LEU A 151 10.65 -9.88 7.96
C LEU A 151 11.34 -8.66 8.61
N GLY A 152 11.79 -8.77 9.87
CA GLY A 152 12.38 -7.65 10.60
C GLY A 152 11.39 -6.51 10.87
N VAL A 153 10.12 -6.84 11.07
CA VAL A 153 9.03 -5.92 11.45
C VAL A 153 8.83 -5.90 12.96
N LEU A 154 8.97 -7.06 13.63
CA LEU A 154 8.90 -7.20 15.08
C LEU A 154 10.25 -7.62 15.69
N ARG A 155 10.51 -7.15 16.91
CA ARG A 155 11.54 -7.67 17.83
C ARG A 155 10.86 -8.14 19.12
N LYS A 156 11.23 -9.31 19.66
CA LYS A 156 10.80 -9.70 21.01
C LYS A 156 11.50 -8.84 22.07
N VAL A 157 10.74 -8.30 23.01
CA VAL A 157 11.27 -7.45 24.09
C VAL A 157 11.95 -8.32 25.14
N GLY A 158 13.14 -7.91 25.59
CA GLY A 158 13.92 -8.64 26.61
C GLY A 158 13.38 -8.46 28.03
N HIS A 159 13.71 -9.40 28.91
CA HIS A 159 13.26 -9.41 30.31
C HIS A 159 13.69 -8.18 31.13
N ASN A 160 14.77 -7.50 30.72
CA ASN A 160 15.35 -6.35 31.42
C ASN A 160 15.01 -5.01 30.74
N GLU A 161 13.98 -4.94 29.90
CA GLU A 161 13.57 -3.72 29.21
C GLU A 161 12.27 -3.15 29.79
N ASP A 162 12.29 -1.88 30.22
CA ASP A 162 11.12 -1.23 30.85
C ASP A 162 9.88 -1.22 29.95
N ILE A 163 8.72 -1.58 30.54
CA ILE A 163 7.45 -1.75 29.81
C ILE A 163 6.43 -0.74 30.30
N GLU A 164 6.38 0.40 29.61
CA GLU A 164 5.54 1.56 29.94
C GLU A 164 4.21 1.57 29.16
N VAL A 165 4.19 0.96 27.98
CA VAL A 165 3.05 0.90 27.05
C VAL A 165 2.93 -0.53 26.52
N THR A 166 1.71 -1.05 26.43
CA THR A 166 1.38 -2.34 25.81
C THR A 166 0.02 -2.28 25.13
N THR A 167 -0.01 -2.54 23.81
CA THR A 167 -1.22 -2.66 23.00
C THR A 167 -1.55 -4.12 22.73
N PRO A 168 -2.75 -4.63 23.04
CA PRO A 168 -3.09 -6.02 22.76
C PRO A 168 -3.31 -6.25 21.26
N VAL A 169 -2.95 -7.45 20.80
CA VAL A 169 -3.24 -7.92 19.45
C VAL A 169 -4.38 -8.95 19.44
N ILE A 170 -5.21 -8.91 18.40
CA ILE A 170 -6.24 -9.89 18.08
C ILE A 170 -5.98 -10.53 16.71
N ILE A 171 -6.58 -11.69 16.46
CA ILE A 171 -6.73 -12.24 15.11
C ILE A 171 -8.14 -11.98 14.61
N THR A 172 -8.25 -11.37 13.43
CA THR A 172 -9.48 -11.35 12.63
C THR A 172 -9.39 -12.42 11.54
N PHE A 173 -10.51 -13.08 11.24
CA PHE A 173 -10.61 -14.06 10.14
C PHE A 173 -11.56 -13.52 9.07
N HIS A 174 -11.15 -13.60 7.80
CA HIS A 174 -11.95 -13.16 6.67
C HIS A 174 -11.58 -13.98 5.43
N ASN A 175 -12.58 -14.58 4.78
CA ASN A 175 -12.43 -15.46 3.60
C ASN A 175 -11.28 -16.47 3.78
N TYR A 176 -11.35 -17.25 4.87
CA TYR A 176 -10.40 -18.25 5.34
C TYR A 176 -9.00 -17.74 5.74
N LYS A 177 -8.55 -16.60 5.22
CA LYS A 177 -7.31 -15.92 5.65
C LYS A 177 -7.47 -15.33 7.06
N SER A 178 -6.36 -15.22 7.78
CA SER A 178 -6.28 -14.59 9.10
C SER A 178 -5.41 -13.33 9.03
N ARG A 179 -5.71 -12.33 9.86
CA ARG A 179 -4.94 -11.09 9.97
C ARG A 179 -4.72 -10.73 11.43
N MET A 180 -3.48 -10.47 11.83
CA MET A 180 -3.18 -9.88 13.12
C MET A 180 -3.49 -8.38 13.12
N VAL A 181 -4.18 -7.90 14.15
CA VAL A 181 -4.59 -6.49 14.30
C VAL A 181 -4.21 -6.03 15.71
N GLY A 182 -3.47 -4.93 15.83
CA GLY A 182 -3.18 -4.29 17.11
C GLY A 182 -4.29 -3.31 17.48
N ASP A 183 -4.82 -3.39 18.71
CA ASP A 183 -5.87 -2.49 19.18
C ASP A 183 -5.30 -1.13 19.65
N PHE A 184 -4.78 -0.37 18.69
CA PHE A 184 -4.19 0.96 18.94
C PHE A 184 -5.22 2.05 19.25
N ARG A 185 -6.51 1.75 19.47
CA ARG A 185 -7.55 2.76 19.74
C ARG A 185 -7.18 3.68 20.91
N GLU A 186 -6.79 3.11 22.05
CA GLU A 186 -6.33 3.89 23.21
C GLU A 186 -5.11 4.75 22.86
N LEU A 187 -4.08 4.15 22.25
CA LEU A 187 -2.87 4.87 21.83
C LEU A 187 -3.17 6.04 20.87
N ASN A 188 -4.16 5.87 19.98
CA ASN A 188 -4.59 6.89 19.03
C ASN A 188 -5.38 8.05 19.68
N THR A 189 -5.89 7.91 20.91
CA THR A 189 -6.46 9.04 21.66
C THR A 189 -5.36 9.97 22.19
N TYR A 190 -4.27 9.38 22.69
CA TYR A 190 -3.11 10.11 23.20
C TYR A 190 -2.12 10.56 22.10
N THR A 191 -2.14 9.93 20.92
CA THR A 191 -1.27 10.32 19.80
C THR A 191 -1.67 11.69 19.25
N ILE A 192 -0.72 12.62 19.25
CA ILE A 192 -0.87 13.95 18.63
C ILE A 192 -1.10 13.76 17.12
N PRO A 193 -2.23 14.23 16.57
CA PRO A 193 -2.54 14.04 15.16
C PRO A 193 -1.58 14.86 14.29
N GLU A 194 -0.87 14.20 13.37
CA GLU A 194 -0.12 14.91 12.34
C GLU A 194 -1.11 15.51 11.32
N LYS A 195 -0.98 16.81 11.06
CA LYS A 195 -1.79 17.53 10.07
C LYS A 195 -1.07 17.60 8.72
N TYR A 196 -0.79 16.44 8.12
CA TYR A 196 -0.28 16.39 6.75
C TYR A 196 -1.44 16.35 5.76
N SER A 197 -1.37 17.15 4.69
CA SER A 197 -2.38 17.17 3.63
C SER A 197 -2.24 15.95 2.74
N ILE A 198 -3.14 14.98 2.89
CA ILE A 198 -3.35 13.91 1.92
C ILE A 198 -4.18 14.50 0.76
N PRO A 199 -3.75 14.38 -0.51
CA PRO A 199 -4.50 14.90 -1.65
C PRO A 199 -5.86 14.22 -1.76
N ARG A 200 -6.88 14.94 -2.18
CA ARG A 200 -8.23 14.37 -2.34
C ARG A 200 -8.25 13.48 -3.58
N VAL A 201 -8.93 12.34 -3.49
CA VAL A 201 -9.12 11.43 -4.64
C VAL A 201 -9.70 12.19 -5.84
N GLN A 202 -10.65 13.11 -5.60
CA GLN A 202 -11.21 14.00 -6.62
C GLN A 202 -10.14 14.84 -7.36
N GLU A 203 -9.13 15.37 -6.67
CA GLU A 203 -8.06 16.18 -7.28
C GLU A 203 -7.24 15.32 -8.26
N ALA A 204 -6.85 14.11 -7.85
CA ALA A 204 -6.20 13.14 -8.73
C ALA A 204 -7.08 12.72 -9.93
N LEU A 205 -8.38 12.49 -9.71
CA LEU A 205 -9.31 12.15 -10.78
C LEU A 205 -9.44 13.25 -11.85
N THR A 206 -9.32 14.55 -11.49
CA THR A 206 -9.39 15.64 -12.49
C THR A 206 -8.23 15.64 -13.49
N GLN A 207 -7.14 14.93 -13.22
CA GLN A 207 -5.98 14.84 -14.11
C GLN A 207 -6.10 13.67 -15.11
N LEU A 208 -6.83 12.60 -14.76
CA LEU A 208 -6.99 11.40 -15.60
C LEU A 208 -7.54 11.68 -17.03
N PRO A 209 -8.48 12.61 -17.27
CA PRO A 209 -8.96 12.92 -18.62
C PRO A 209 -7.89 13.44 -19.60
N LYS A 210 -6.70 13.85 -19.10
CA LYS A 210 -5.55 14.28 -19.91
C LYS A 210 -4.60 13.12 -20.26
N ALA A 211 -4.75 11.95 -19.64
CA ALA A 211 -3.80 10.85 -19.74
C ALA A 211 -4.08 9.92 -20.93
N LYS A 212 -3.07 9.68 -21.77
CA LYS A 212 -3.14 8.70 -22.87
C LYS A 212 -3.06 7.25 -22.36
N PHE A 213 -2.36 7.05 -21.25
CA PHE A 213 -2.23 5.76 -20.56
C PHE A 213 -2.39 5.97 -19.06
N ILE A 214 -3.25 5.18 -18.40
CA ILE A 214 -3.40 5.17 -16.95
C ILE A 214 -2.83 3.86 -16.41
N THR A 215 -1.83 3.97 -15.53
CA THR A 215 -1.30 2.84 -14.74
C THR A 215 -1.68 3.00 -13.28
N SER A 216 -1.96 1.87 -12.61
CA SER A 216 -2.19 1.78 -11.18
C SER A 216 -1.23 0.74 -10.62
N MET A 217 -0.60 1.06 -9.48
CA MET A 217 0.44 0.25 -8.85
C MET A 217 0.28 0.35 -7.33
N ASP A 218 0.06 -0.78 -6.66
CA ASP A 218 0.03 -0.82 -5.19
C ASP A 218 1.43 -1.00 -4.60
N ALA A 219 1.68 -0.33 -3.48
CA ALA A 219 2.95 -0.37 -2.79
C ALA A 219 2.97 -1.51 -1.76
N LEU A 220 3.29 -2.74 -2.22
CA LEU A 220 3.34 -3.96 -1.39
C LEU A 220 3.94 -3.71 0.01
N LYS A 221 3.12 -3.97 1.04
CA LYS A 221 3.45 -3.80 2.48
C LYS A 221 3.97 -2.39 2.82
N GLY A 222 3.44 -1.34 2.16
CA GLY A 222 3.93 0.04 2.14
C GLY A 222 4.37 0.62 3.49
N PHE A 223 3.49 0.65 4.50
CA PHE A 223 3.84 1.19 5.83
C PHE A 223 5.03 0.47 6.49
N HIS A 224 5.20 -0.84 6.26
CA HIS A 224 6.34 -1.60 6.80
C HIS A 224 7.68 -1.26 6.09
N LYS A 225 7.71 -0.36 5.09
CA LYS A 225 8.95 0.21 4.55
C LYS A 225 9.47 1.39 5.40
N ASN A 226 8.61 1.99 6.22
CA ASN A 226 8.93 3.12 7.11
C ASN A 226 9.56 2.62 8.42
N PHE A 227 10.72 3.16 8.80
CA PHE A 227 11.44 2.78 10.01
C PHE A 227 11.02 3.64 11.22
N LEU A 228 10.90 3.01 12.38
CA LEU A 228 10.55 3.69 13.63
C LEU A 228 11.81 4.11 14.40
N LYS A 229 11.82 5.34 14.94
CA LYS A 229 12.83 5.80 15.91
C LYS A 229 12.70 5.04 17.23
N PRO A 230 13.79 4.86 18.01
CA PRO A 230 13.77 4.05 19.24
C PRO A 230 12.68 4.40 20.26
N HIS A 231 12.29 5.68 20.35
CA HIS A 231 11.18 6.12 21.18
C HIS A 231 9.84 5.50 20.73
N ALA A 232 9.44 5.72 19.48
CA ALA A 232 8.23 5.14 18.90
C ALA A 232 8.16 3.61 19.00
N ARG A 233 9.30 2.89 18.94
CA ARG A 233 9.32 1.42 19.14
C ARG A 233 8.80 1.02 20.52
N LYS A 234 9.20 1.74 21.57
CA LYS A 234 8.72 1.51 22.95
C LYS A 234 7.23 1.84 23.08
N VAL A 235 6.79 2.93 22.46
CA VAL A 235 5.37 3.35 22.44
C VAL A 235 4.48 2.38 21.65
N LEU A 236 5.01 1.74 20.61
CA LEU A 236 4.31 0.76 19.77
C LEU A 236 4.46 -0.70 20.24
N ARG A 237 4.80 -0.93 21.52
CA ARG A 237 4.89 -2.29 22.07
C ARG A 237 3.52 -2.98 22.05
N ILE A 238 3.50 -4.18 21.49
CA ILE A 238 2.33 -5.07 21.49
C ILE A 238 2.49 -6.21 22.48
N ILE A 239 1.37 -6.66 23.03
CA ILE A 239 1.30 -7.78 23.98
C ILE A 239 0.39 -8.90 23.45
N ALA A 240 0.89 -10.12 23.56
CA ALA A 240 0.23 -11.36 23.15
C ALA A 240 0.41 -12.43 24.23
N HIS A 241 -0.33 -13.54 24.13
CA HIS A 241 -0.21 -14.67 25.06
C HIS A 241 1.19 -15.33 25.03
N CYS A 242 1.97 -15.11 23.97
CA CYS A 242 3.34 -15.62 23.80
C CYS A 242 4.45 -14.59 24.17
N GLY A 243 4.07 -13.41 24.66
CA GLY A 243 4.99 -12.37 25.16
C GLY A 243 4.75 -10.97 24.62
N ILE A 244 5.73 -10.09 24.84
CA ILE A 244 5.71 -8.68 24.43
C ILE A 244 6.73 -8.47 23.30
N TYR A 245 6.32 -7.71 22.29
CA TYR A 245 7.10 -7.44 21.08
C TYR A 245 7.02 -5.96 20.74
N GLU A 246 8.07 -5.40 20.13
CA GLU A 246 8.08 -4.03 19.63
C GLU A 246 8.17 -4.00 18.10
N TYR A 247 7.50 -3.02 17.49
CA TYR A 247 7.62 -2.75 16.07
C TYR A 247 8.93 -2.03 15.77
N LEU A 248 9.67 -2.51 14.77
CA LEU A 248 10.83 -1.84 14.18
C LEU A 248 10.44 -0.94 12.99
N ARG A 249 9.31 -1.25 12.35
CA ARG A 249 8.73 -0.59 11.18
C ARG A 249 7.26 -0.24 11.46
N MET A 250 6.73 0.81 10.82
CA MET A 250 5.38 1.34 11.13
C MET A 250 4.27 0.26 11.00
N PRO A 251 3.45 0.02 12.06
CA PRO A 251 2.33 -0.90 11.99
C PRO A 251 1.07 -0.29 11.37
N PHE A 252 0.15 -1.16 10.95
CA PHE A 252 -1.21 -0.78 10.56
C PHE A 252 -2.03 -0.35 11.79
N GLY A 253 -2.96 0.58 11.59
CA GLY A 253 -3.89 1.04 12.65
C GLY A 253 -3.42 2.27 13.44
N ILE A 254 -2.25 2.83 13.16
CA ILE A 254 -1.77 4.08 13.77
C ILE A 254 -2.34 5.30 13.03
N LYS A 255 -2.91 6.22 13.80
CA LYS A 255 -3.58 7.46 13.34
C LYS A 255 -2.77 8.28 12.33
N ASN A 256 -1.47 8.43 12.56
CA ASN A 256 -0.59 9.24 11.72
C ASN A 256 0.00 8.48 10.53
N SER A 257 -0.08 7.14 10.49
CA SER A 257 0.57 6.31 9.46
C SER A 257 0.27 6.74 8.00
N PRO A 258 -0.96 7.14 7.62
CA PRO A 258 -1.24 7.67 6.29
C PRO A 258 -0.57 9.03 6.02
N SER A 259 -0.50 9.90 7.02
CA SER A 259 0.17 11.22 6.92
C SER A 259 1.68 11.07 6.79
N ASP A 260 2.29 10.22 7.63
CA ASP A 260 3.70 9.82 7.55
C ASP A 260 4.05 9.28 6.15
N TYR A 261 3.21 8.39 5.62
CA TYR A 261 3.42 7.79 4.31
C TYR A 261 3.29 8.81 3.18
N GLN A 262 2.26 9.66 3.18
CA GLN A 262 2.11 10.71 2.16
C GLN A 262 3.27 11.71 2.20
N ARG A 263 3.74 12.10 3.40
CA ARG A 263 4.94 12.94 3.57
C ARG A 263 6.18 12.32 2.94
N ILE A 264 6.36 11.01 3.10
CA ILE A 264 7.46 10.27 2.47
C ILE A 264 7.29 10.24 0.94
N MET A 265 6.09 9.93 0.43
CA MET A 265 5.82 9.95 -1.02
C MET A 265 6.10 11.32 -1.65
N ASN A 266 5.65 12.42 -1.01
CA ASN A 266 5.93 13.78 -1.46
C ASN A 266 7.42 14.17 -1.38
N THR A 267 8.23 13.51 -0.54
CA THR A 267 9.69 13.75 -0.46
C THR A 267 10.45 12.95 -1.51
N ILE A 268 9.97 11.75 -1.87
CA ILE A 268 10.60 10.87 -2.88
C ILE A 268 10.20 11.28 -4.30
N PHE A 269 8.96 11.73 -4.50
CA PHE A 269 8.37 12.07 -5.80
C PHE A 269 7.92 13.55 -5.91
N PRO A 270 8.77 14.53 -5.56
CA PRO A 270 8.36 15.93 -5.49
C PRO A 270 8.06 16.55 -6.86
N HIS A 271 8.61 16.01 -7.95
CA HIS A 271 8.42 16.56 -9.30
C HIS A 271 7.29 15.89 -10.08
N GLU A 272 6.88 14.71 -9.64
CA GLU A 272 5.81 13.89 -10.19
C GLU A 272 4.49 14.26 -9.53
N LEU A 273 4.50 14.50 -8.21
CA LEU A 273 3.31 14.86 -7.42
C LEU A 273 3.00 16.37 -7.38
N SER A 274 3.89 17.23 -7.88
CA SER A 274 3.65 18.70 -7.96
C SER A 274 3.09 19.19 -9.30
N LYS A 275 2.96 18.32 -10.31
CA LYS A 275 2.50 18.68 -11.66
C LYS A 275 1.03 18.29 -11.86
N GLY A 276 0.10 19.21 -11.63
CA GLY A 276 -1.33 19.11 -11.97
C GLY A 276 -1.76 20.00 -13.14
#